data_AF-A0A7K2FK05-F1
#
_entry.id   AF-A0A7K2FK05-F1
#
_cell.length_a   1.000
_cell.length_b   1.000
_cell.length_c   1.000
_cell.angle_alpha   90.00
_cell.angle_beta   90.00
_cell.angle_gamma   90.00
#
_symmetry.space_group_name_H-M   'P 1'
#
loop_
_entity.id
_entity.type
_entity.pdbx_description
1 polymer ?
#
loop_
_entity_poly.entity_id
_entity_poly.type
_entity_poly.pdbx_seq_one_letter_code
_entity_poly.pdbx_strand_id
1 'polypeptide(L)'
;DLNYENPAVQEEMISALKFWLDLGIDGFRLDAVPYLYQQEGTNCENLPATHDFLKRVRKEIDAQYPDKVLLAEANQWPEDVVDYFGDYQAGGDECHMAFHFPVMPRIFMAVRR
;
A
#
# COMPACT_ATOMS: atom_id res chain seq x y z
N ASP A 1 10.43 13.24 -0.83
CA ASP A 1 10.05 11.88 -1.24
C ASP A 1 11.31 11.05 -1.33
N LEU A 2 11.28 9.80 -0.88
CA LEU A 2 12.37 8.87 -1.20
C LEU A 2 12.27 8.52 -2.68
N ASN A 3 13.40 8.39 -3.36
CA ASN A 3 13.41 8.06 -4.78
C ASN A 3 13.29 6.55 -4.99
N TYR A 4 12.07 6.05 -5.22
CA TYR A 4 11.82 4.63 -5.48
C TYR A 4 12.25 4.16 -6.88
N GLU A 5 12.67 5.05 -7.79
CA GLU A 5 13.39 4.63 -9.01
C GLU A 5 14.78 4.07 -8.70
N ASN A 6 15.36 4.44 -7.55
CA ASN A 6 16.63 3.91 -7.11
C ASN A 6 16.44 2.53 -6.47
N PRO A 7 17.01 1.45 -7.05
CA PRO A 7 16.88 0.11 -6.48
C PRO A 7 17.42 0.00 -5.05
N ALA A 8 18.45 0.79 -4.70
CA ALA A 8 18.98 0.78 -3.34
C ALA A 8 17.94 1.27 -2.31
N VAL A 9 17.10 2.26 -2.68
CA VAL A 9 16.01 2.72 -1.81
C VAL A 9 14.97 1.62 -1.64
N GLN A 10 14.63 0.90 -2.71
CA GLN A 10 13.69 -0.22 -2.64
C GLN A 10 14.19 -1.33 -1.71
N GLU A 11 15.46 -1.74 -1.83
CA GLU A 11 16.05 -2.76 -0.96
C GLU A 11 16.09 -2.31 0.51
N GLU A 12 16.50 -1.07 0.78
CA GLU A 12 16.55 -0.53 2.14
C GLU A 12 15.15 -0.44 2.77
N MET A 13 14.13 -0.09 1.99
CA MET A 13 12.75 -0.07 2.47
C MET A 13 12.25 -1.48 2.81
N ILE A 14 12.53 -2.49 1.97
CA ILE A 14 12.19 -3.89 2.27
C ILE A 14 12.97 -4.37 3.50
N SER A 15 14.25 -4.03 3.62
CA SER A 15 15.08 -4.34 4.80
C SER A 15 14.49 -3.75 6.08
N ALA A 16 14.04 -2.49 6.02
CA ALA A 16 13.37 -1.84 7.15
C ALA A 16 12.06 -2.54 7.54
N LEU A 17 11.24 -2.95 6.56
CA LEU A 17 10.02 -3.74 6.83
C LEU A 17 10.36 -5.06 7.54
N LYS A 18 11.35 -5.79 7.03
CA LYS A 18 11.82 -7.07 7.60
C LYS A 18 12.32 -6.90 9.03
N PHE A 19 13.15 -5.87 9.28
CA PHE A 19 13.65 -5.54 10.62
C PHE A 19 12.53 -5.43 11.66
N TRP A 20 11.46 -4.70 11.34
CA TRP A 20 10.35 -4.54 12.29
C TRP A 20 9.50 -5.80 12.42
N LEU A 21 9.32 -6.58 11.35
CA LEU A 21 8.62 -7.87 11.41
C LEU A 21 9.38 -8.90 12.25
N ASP A 22 10.72 -8.90 12.16
CA ASP A 22 11.60 -9.74 13.00
C ASP A 22 11.45 -9.39 14.50
N LEU A 23 11.11 -8.14 14.82
CA LEU A 23 10.81 -7.71 16.19
C LEU A 23 9.40 -8.10 16.66
N GLY A 24 8.57 -8.66 15.77
CA GLY A 24 7.30 -9.29 16.13
C GLY A 24 6.04 -8.44 15.92
N ILE A 25 6.09 -7.36 15.14
CA ILE A 25 4.85 -6.65 14.76
C ILE A 25 4.01 -7.49 13.80
N ASP A 26 2.71 -7.23 13.72
CA ASP A 26 1.77 -8.03 12.92
C ASP A 26 1.54 -7.52 11.50
N GLY A 27 2.16 -6.40 11.13
CA GLY A 27 1.98 -5.83 9.81
C GLY A 27 2.25 -4.35 9.76
N PHE A 28 1.90 -3.74 8.63
CA PHE A 28 2.12 -2.32 8.38
C PHE A 28 0.88 -1.63 7.86
N ARG A 29 0.67 -0.41 8.35
CA ARG A 29 -0.02 0.64 7.59
C ARG A 29 1.01 1.29 6.68
N LEU A 30 0.84 1.13 5.38
CA LEU A 30 1.70 1.74 4.38
C LEU A 30 1.19 3.15 4.12
N ASP A 31 1.93 4.13 4.64
CA ASP A 31 1.58 5.55 4.60
C ASP A 31 1.88 6.16 3.23
N ALA A 32 1.01 7.05 2.74
CA ALA A 32 1.21 7.81 1.51
C ALA A 32 1.55 6.93 0.28
N VAL A 33 1.00 5.71 0.22
CA VAL A 33 1.30 4.75 -0.86
C VAL A 33 1.02 5.26 -2.27
N PRO A 34 0.06 6.16 -2.56
CA PRO A 34 -0.11 6.69 -3.91
C PRO A 34 1.12 7.38 -4.49
N TYR A 35 2.02 7.88 -3.66
CA TYR A 35 3.06 8.85 -4.04
C TYR A 35 4.48 8.26 -4.15
N LEU A 36 4.64 6.93 -4.16
CA LEU A 36 5.98 6.32 -4.13
C LEU A 36 6.83 6.67 -5.36
N TYR A 37 6.20 6.76 -6.54
CA TYR A 37 6.86 7.08 -7.81
C TYR A 37 6.37 8.41 -8.36
N GLN A 38 7.25 9.09 -9.10
CA GLN A 38 6.94 10.35 -9.76
C GLN A 38 7.20 10.22 -11.27
N GLN A 39 6.31 10.80 -12.08
CA GLN A 39 6.46 10.82 -13.53
C GLN A 39 5.95 12.14 -14.10
N GLU A 40 6.77 12.81 -14.89
CA GLU A 40 6.40 14.07 -15.55
C GLU A 40 5.17 13.87 -16.45
N GLY A 41 4.28 14.86 -16.46
CA GLY A 41 3.02 14.81 -17.21
C GLY A 41 1.90 14.01 -16.55
N THR A 42 2.10 13.51 -15.32
CA THR A 42 1.07 12.88 -14.49
C THR A 42 0.83 13.69 -13.21
N ASN A 43 -0.13 13.27 -12.38
CA ASN A 43 -0.29 13.80 -11.02
C ASN A 43 0.60 13.08 -9.98
N CYS A 44 1.46 12.14 -10.41
CA CYS A 44 2.33 11.33 -9.55
C CYS A 44 1.58 10.52 -8.47
N GLU A 45 0.35 10.13 -8.75
CA GLU A 45 -0.46 9.26 -7.88
C GLU A 45 -0.76 7.93 -8.58
N ASN A 46 -0.77 6.84 -7.82
CA ASN A 46 -1.19 5.49 -8.27
C ASN A 46 -0.49 5.03 -9.56
N LEU A 47 0.77 5.43 -9.75
CA LEU A 47 1.50 5.02 -10.94
C LEU A 47 1.67 3.49 -10.94
N PRO A 48 1.68 2.82 -12.11
CA PRO A 48 1.85 1.37 -12.17
C PRO A 48 3.09 0.86 -11.41
N ALA A 49 4.18 1.63 -11.42
CA ALA A 49 5.40 1.31 -10.69
C ALA A 49 5.19 1.25 -9.15
N THR A 50 4.26 2.05 -8.60
CA THR A 50 3.85 1.97 -7.20
C THR A 50 3.26 0.61 -6.90
N HIS A 51 2.29 0.17 -7.69
CA HIS A 51 1.64 -1.14 -7.53
C HIS A 51 2.63 -2.30 -7.73
N ASP A 52 3.50 -2.23 -8.73
CA ASP A 52 4.53 -3.24 -8.97
C ASP A 52 5.48 -3.39 -7.76
N PHE A 53 5.88 -2.27 -7.16
CA PHE A 53 6.71 -2.29 -5.95
C PHE A 53 5.94 -2.85 -4.75
N LEU A 54 4.67 -2.50 -4.56
CA LEU A 54 3.85 -3.02 -3.47
C LEU A 54 3.59 -4.53 -3.61
N LYS A 55 3.36 -5.04 -4.82
CA LYS A 55 3.28 -6.48 -5.10
C LYS A 55 4.59 -7.19 -4.79
N ARG A 56 5.73 -6.56 -5.10
CA ARG A 56 7.04 -7.08 -4.70
C ARG A 56 7.17 -7.14 -3.17
N VAL A 57 6.79 -6.08 -2.46
CA VAL A 57 6.77 -6.05 -0.99
C VAL A 57 5.89 -7.16 -0.44
N ARG A 58 4.67 -7.33 -0.97
CA ARG A 58 3.75 -8.39 -0.58
C ARG A 58 4.37 -9.77 -0.74
N LYS A 59 4.96 -10.06 -1.91
CA LYS A 59 5.62 -11.33 -2.19
C LYS A 59 6.78 -11.62 -1.23
N GLU A 60 7.61 -10.63 -0.93
CA GLU A 60 8.75 -10.76 0.00
C GLU A 60 8.29 -11.03 1.44
N ILE A 61 7.22 -10.36 1.87
CA ILE A 61 6.65 -10.55 3.21
C ILE A 61 6.00 -11.93 3.33
N ASP A 62 5.12 -12.30 2.39
CA ASP A 62 4.43 -13.60 2.41
C ASP A 62 5.42 -14.78 2.38
N ALA A 63 6.58 -14.62 1.73
CA ALA A 63 7.60 -15.67 1.65
C ALA A 63 8.31 -15.94 2.99
N GLN A 64 8.38 -14.96 3.90
CA GLN A 64 9.19 -15.04 5.12
C GLN A 64 8.38 -14.90 6.42
N TYR A 65 7.24 -14.22 6.35
CA TYR A 65 6.43 -13.85 7.50
C TYR A 65 4.97 -14.23 7.26
N PRO A 66 4.59 -15.50 7.50
CA PRO A 66 3.20 -15.90 7.45
C PRO A 66 2.38 -15.09 8.46
N ASP A 67 1.10 -14.89 8.14
CA ASP A 67 0.11 -14.22 9.00
C ASP A 67 0.36 -12.71 9.26
N LYS A 68 1.06 -12.03 8.36
CA LYS A 68 1.28 -10.57 8.43
C LYS A 68 0.39 -9.80 7.48
N VAL A 69 -0.03 -8.61 7.91
CA VAL A 69 -1.01 -7.79 7.18
C VAL A 69 -0.37 -6.53 6.60
N LEU A 70 -0.78 -6.19 5.39
CA LEU A 70 -0.45 -4.92 4.73
C LEU A 70 -1.73 -4.13 4.51
N LEU A 71 -1.77 -2.94 5.08
CA LEU A 71 -2.90 -2.02 5.01
C LEU A 71 -2.50 -0.79 4.20
N ALA A 72 -3.09 -0.65 3.01
CA ALA A 72 -2.91 0.52 2.16
C ALA A 72 -3.59 1.74 2.78
N GLU A 73 -2.83 2.82 2.95
CA GLU A 73 -3.38 4.14 3.22
C GLU A 73 -3.41 4.99 1.94
N ALA A 74 -4.54 4.90 1.24
CA ALA A 74 -4.82 5.72 0.07
C ALA A 74 -6.14 6.47 0.29
N ASN A 75 -6.07 7.77 0.56
CA ASN A 75 -7.24 8.62 0.75
C ASN A 75 -7.83 9.08 -0.59
N GLN A 76 -8.34 8.11 -1.35
CA GLN A 76 -8.86 8.30 -2.70
C GLN A 76 -10.29 7.73 -2.82
N TRP A 77 -10.86 7.81 -4.03
CA TRP A 77 -12.16 7.25 -4.30
C TRP A 77 -12.13 5.71 -4.26
N PRO A 78 -13.24 5.03 -3.91
CA PRO A 78 -13.24 3.58 -3.79
C PRO A 78 -12.79 2.89 -5.06
N GLU A 79 -13.11 3.47 -6.22
CA GLU A 79 -12.75 2.94 -7.55
C GLU A 79 -11.24 2.97 -7.82
N ASP A 80 -10.49 3.85 -7.16
CA ASP A 80 -9.03 3.90 -7.25
C ASP A 80 -8.38 3.02 -6.16
N VAL A 81 -8.95 3.04 -4.95
CA VAL A 81 -8.41 2.29 -3.80
C VAL A 81 -8.49 0.78 -4.00
N VAL A 82 -9.47 0.30 -4.76
CA VAL A 82 -9.61 -1.12 -5.09
C VAL A 82 -8.40 -1.69 -5.82
N ASP A 83 -7.63 -0.89 -6.55
CA ASP A 83 -6.47 -1.39 -7.27
C ASP A 83 -5.34 -1.85 -6.32
N TYR A 84 -5.29 -1.33 -5.09
CA TYR A 84 -4.32 -1.74 -4.07
C TYR A 84 -4.52 -3.15 -3.53
N PHE A 85 -5.62 -3.83 -3.83
CA PHE A 85 -5.77 -5.26 -3.55
C PHE A 85 -5.02 -6.12 -4.58
N GLY A 86 -4.71 -5.57 -5.76
CA GLY A 86 -4.04 -6.26 -6.85
C GLY A 86 -4.98 -7.17 -7.65
N ASP A 87 -4.47 -8.30 -8.14
CA ASP A 87 -5.23 -9.22 -8.99
C ASP A 87 -6.31 -9.99 -8.20
N TYR A 88 -7.56 -9.59 -8.41
CA TYR A 88 -8.75 -10.23 -7.85
C TYR A 88 -8.91 -11.71 -8.22
N GLN A 89 -8.45 -12.13 -9.40
CA GLN A 89 -8.57 -13.53 -9.83
C GLN A 89 -7.62 -14.45 -9.06
N ALA A 90 -6.49 -13.90 -8.61
CA ALA A 90 -5.54 -14.58 -7.73
C ALA A 90 -5.93 -14.51 -6.24
N GLY A 91 -7.01 -13.79 -5.90
CA GLY A 91 -7.42 -13.52 -4.50
C GLY A 91 -6.72 -12.32 -3.86
N GLY A 92 -6.02 -11.50 -4.65
CA GLY A 92 -5.29 -10.31 -4.22
C GLY A 92 -3.79 -10.57 -3.97
N ASP A 93 -2.94 -9.94 -4.77
CA ASP A 93 -1.48 -10.12 -4.75
C ASP A 93 -0.71 -8.87 -4.27
N GLU A 94 -1.41 -7.85 -3.77
CA GLU A 94 -0.82 -6.59 -3.29
C GLU A 94 -1.13 -6.36 -1.80
N CYS A 95 -1.92 -5.36 -1.40
CA CYS A 95 -2.26 -5.13 -0.01
C CYS A 95 -3.41 -6.05 0.44
N HIS A 96 -3.39 -6.43 1.72
CA HIS A 96 -4.43 -7.26 2.32
C HIS A 96 -5.69 -6.46 2.65
N MET A 97 -5.51 -5.18 2.96
CA MET A 97 -6.55 -4.27 3.39
C MET A 97 -6.30 -2.88 2.81
N ALA A 98 -7.37 -2.10 2.70
CA ALA A 98 -7.30 -0.67 2.38
C ALA A 98 -8.31 0.10 3.22
N PHE A 99 -8.00 1.36 3.55
CA PHE A 99 -8.95 2.23 4.25
C PHE A 99 -10.07 2.68 3.31
N HIS A 100 -11.32 2.49 3.74
CA HIS A 100 -12.47 3.08 3.06
C HIS A 100 -12.72 4.53 3.56
N PHE A 101 -11.78 5.44 3.27
CA PHE A 101 -11.87 6.84 3.69
C PHE A 101 -13.21 7.53 3.37
N PRO A 102 -13.83 7.32 2.19
CA PRO A 102 -15.12 7.93 1.86
C PRO A 102 -16.27 7.60 2.82
N VAL A 103 -16.23 6.45 3.53
CA VAL A 103 -17.30 6.03 4.44
C VAL A 103 -17.30 6.86 5.73
N MET A 104 -16.13 7.15 6.29
CA MET A 104 -16.01 7.88 7.55
C MET A 104 -16.78 9.22 7.56
N PRO A 105 -16.56 10.17 6.63
CA PRO A 105 -17.28 11.44 6.65
C PRO A 105 -18.77 11.26 6.34
N ARG A 106 -19.14 10.25 5.52
CA ARG A 106 -20.55 9.96 5.19
C ARG A 106 -21.32 9.45 6.40
N ILE A 107 -20.70 8.66 7.28
CA ILE A 107 -21.31 8.25 8.56
C ILE A 107 -21.64 9.49 9.40
N PHE A 108 -20.69 10.41 9.58
CA PHE A 108 -20.90 11.64 10.34
C PHE A 108 -21.98 12.54 9.71
N MET A 109 -22.01 12.64 8.38
CA MET A 109 -23.06 13.39 7.67
C MET A 109 -24.44 12.76 7.84
N ALA A 110 -24.56 11.44 7.82
CA ALA A 110 -25.83 10.74 7.96
C ALA A 110 -26.47 10.90 9.35
N VAL A 111 -25.67 11.05 10.40
CA VAL A 111 -26.17 11.25 11.77
C VAL A 111 -26.37 12.72 12.15
N ARG A 112 -25.94 13.65 11.29
CA ARG A 112 -26.08 15.09 11.51
C ARG A 112 -27.55 15.49 11.40
N ARG A 113 -28.14 15.92 12.51
CA ARG A 113 -29.46 16.55 12.58
C ARG A 113 -29.38 18.04 12.25
#